data_AF-A0A961K979-F1
#
_entry.id   AF-A0A961K979-F1
#
_cell.length_a   1.000
_cell.length_b   1.000
_cell.length_c   1.000
_cell.angle_alpha   90.00
_cell.angle_beta   90.00
_cell.angle_gamma   90.00
#
_symmetry.space_group_name_H-M   'P 1'
#
loop_
_entity.id
_entity.type
_entity.pdbx_description
1 polymer ?
#
loop_
_entity_poly.entity_id
_entity_poly.type
_entity_poly.pdbx_seq_one_letter_code
_entity_poly.pdbx_strand_id
1 'polypeptide(L)'
;MSRLFRAIALLLLVASCGGNTDFRAPRNLDDACSIVRERPNYLKAMQATEREWQIPVPVQMAIIYQESKFIGNNRTPMKYVLGVIPMGRQSSAYGYAQALDGTWAEYQQERGGRMAKRDKIHHATDFMGWYM
;
A
#
# COMPACT_ATOMS: atom_id res chain seq x y z
N MET A 1 -27.80 -17.57 -30.19
CA MET A 1 -27.93 -17.01 -28.82
C MET A 1 -26.81 -17.44 -27.87
N SER A 2 -26.40 -18.72 -27.82
CA SER A 2 -25.32 -19.22 -26.92
C SER A 2 -23.95 -18.51 -27.05
N ARG A 3 -23.53 -18.12 -28.26
CA ARG A 3 -22.23 -17.42 -28.48
C ARG A 3 -22.20 -16.03 -27.87
N LEU A 4 -23.33 -15.35 -27.84
CA LEU A 4 -23.47 -13.98 -27.31
C LEU A 4 -23.42 -13.99 -25.78
N PHE A 5 -24.08 -14.97 -25.14
CA PHE A 5 -23.98 -15.20 -23.70
C PHE A 5 -22.55 -15.57 -23.26
N ARG A 6 -21.83 -16.40 -24.02
CA ARG A 6 -20.42 -16.73 -23.73
C ARG A 6 -19.50 -15.52 -23.84
N ALA A 7 -19.71 -14.65 -24.84
CA ALA A 7 -18.93 -13.42 -25.02
C ALA A 7 -19.17 -12.42 -23.87
N ILE A 8 -20.42 -12.27 -23.43
CA ILE A 8 -20.77 -11.42 -22.28
C ILE A 8 -20.18 -11.96 -20.98
N ALA A 9 -20.22 -13.28 -20.76
CA ALA A 9 -19.60 -13.90 -19.59
C ALA A 9 -18.08 -13.69 -19.55
N LEU A 10 -17.40 -13.79 -20.70
CA LEU A 10 -15.97 -13.50 -20.83
C LEU A 10 -15.64 -12.02 -20.56
N LEU A 11 -16.45 -11.09 -21.09
CA LEU A 11 -16.30 -9.66 -20.83
C LEU A 11 -16.47 -9.30 -19.34
N LEU A 12 -17.47 -9.90 -18.68
CA LEU A 12 -17.70 -9.69 -17.25
C LEU A 12 -16.55 -10.26 -16.38
N LEU A 13 -16.00 -11.41 -16.76
CA LEU A 13 -14.84 -12.01 -16.09
C LEU A 13 -13.59 -11.11 -16.21
N VAL A 14 -13.36 -10.50 -17.37
CA VAL A 14 -12.22 -9.59 -17.58
C VAL A 14 -12.43 -8.25 -16.85
N ALA A 15 -13.67 -7.75 -16.79
CA ALA A 15 -13.99 -6.49 -16.10
C ALA A 15 -13.82 -6.58 -14.55
N SER A 16 -13.90 -7.78 -13.98
CA SER A 16 -13.77 -8.01 -12.53
C SER A 16 -12.37 -7.70 -11.96
N CYS A 17 -11.33 -7.67 -12.80
CA CYS A 17 -9.94 -7.47 -12.35
C CYS A 17 -9.50 -6.00 -12.20
N GLY A 18 -10.38 -5.01 -12.40
CA GLY A 18 -9.99 -3.59 -12.50
C GLY A 18 -9.97 -2.78 -11.19
N GLY A 19 -10.40 -3.34 -10.06
CA GLY A 19 -10.70 -2.57 -8.86
C GLY A 19 -9.61 -2.56 -7.79
N ASN A 20 -8.40 -2.05 -8.06
CA ASN A 20 -7.39 -1.92 -7.00
C ASN A 20 -7.66 -0.64 -6.16
N THR A 21 -8.60 -0.75 -5.22
CA THR A 21 -9.08 0.37 -4.39
C THR A 21 -8.03 0.95 -3.44
N ASP A 22 -6.93 0.21 -3.24
CA ASP A 22 -5.84 0.51 -2.30
C ASP A 22 -4.91 1.64 -2.79
N PHE A 23 -5.07 2.12 -4.02
CA PHE A 23 -4.33 3.25 -4.58
C PHE A 23 -5.05 4.59 -4.44
N ARG A 24 -6.21 4.61 -3.78
CA ARG A 24 -6.95 5.83 -3.46
C ARG A 24 -7.04 5.97 -1.95
N ALA A 25 -6.74 7.16 -1.46
CA ALA A 25 -6.91 7.50 -0.06
C ALA A 25 -8.38 7.25 0.38
N PRO A 26 -8.61 6.77 1.62
CA PRO A 26 -9.91 6.78 2.27
C PRO A 26 -10.54 8.18 2.26
N ARG A 27 -11.88 8.22 2.27
CA ARG A 27 -12.62 9.48 2.10
C ARG A 27 -12.48 10.46 3.25
N ASN A 28 -12.36 9.94 4.46
CA ASN A 28 -12.16 10.75 5.66
C ASN A 28 -10.92 10.24 6.39
N LEU A 29 -9.82 10.98 6.25
CA LEU A 29 -8.54 10.61 6.82
C LEU A 29 -8.40 10.99 8.31
N ASP A 30 -9.27 11.87 8.81
CA ASP A 30 -9.21 12.37 10.19
C ASP A 30 -10.11 11.55 11.15
N ASP A 31 -10.84 10.56 10.61
CA ASP A 31 -11.66 9.62 11.37
C ASP A 31 -11.16 8.18 11.18
N ALA A 32 -10.42 7.68 12.17
CA ALA A 32 -9.90 6.31 12.19
C ALA A 32 -10.99 5.24 12.06
N CYS A 33 -12.16 5.45 12.68
CA CYS A 33 -13.28 4.53 12.59
C CYS A 33 -13.86 4.49 11.16
N SER A 34 -13.91 5.64 10.49
CA SER A 34 -14.32 5.73 9.08
C SER A 34 -13.34 4.99 8.17
N ILE A 35 -12.02 5.17 8.37
CA ILE A 35 -10.98 4.47 7.60
C ILE A 35 -11.13 2.96 7.74
N VAL A 36 -11.25 2.46 8.97
CA VAL A 36 -11.41 1.01 9.23
C VAL A 36 -12.71 0.48 8.64
N ARG A 37 -13.80 1.25 8.69
CA ARG A 37 -15.09 0.86 8.10
C ARG A 37 -15.03 0.78 6.57
N GLU A 38 -14.31 1.70 5.93
CA GLU A 38 -14.10 1.72 4.48
C GLU A 38 -13.09 0.66 4.02
N ARG A 39 -12.07 0.38 4.83
CA ARG A 39 -10.96 -0.55 4.54
C ARG A 39 -10.72 -1.51 5.73
N PRO A 40 -11.59 -2.50 5.95
CA PRO A 40 -11.47 -3.41 7.10
C PRO A 40 -10.18 -4.25 7.08
N ASN A 41 -9.59 -4.44 5.90
CA ASN A 41 -8.32 -5.16 5.75
C ASN A 41 -7.14 -4.41 6.38
N TYR A 42 -7.20 -3.08 6.50
CA TYR A 42 -6.14 -2.30 7.13
C TYR A 42 -6.04 -2.61 8.61
N LEU A 43 -7.19 -2.66 9.31
CA LEU A 43 -7.22 -3.04 10.72
C LEU A 43 -6.68 -4.47 10.92
N LYS A 44 -7.09 -5.41 10.06
CA LYS A 44 -6.59 -6.80 10.12
C LYS A 44 -5.07 -6.87 9.96
N ALA A 45 -4.51 -6.08 9.04
CA ALA A 45 -3.07 -5.98 8.84
C ALA A 45 -2.35 -5.42 10.08
N MET A 46 -2.83 -4.30 10.60
CA MET A 46 -2.22 -3.66 11.77
C MET A 46 -2.32 -4.52 13.04
N GLN A 47 -3.44 -5.21 13.25
CA GLN A 47 -3.61 -6.16 14.36
C GLN A 47 -2.69 -7.38 14.22
N ALA A 48 -2.43 -7.85 13.00
CA ALA A 48 -1.47 -8.93 12.79
C ALA A 48 -0.06 -8.48 13.21
N THR A 49 0.36 -7.31 12.74
CA THR A 49 1.63 -6.69 13.13
C THR A 49 1.70 -6.40 14.64
N GLU A 50 0.63 -5.91 15.26
CA GLU A 50 0.58 -5.66 16.70
C GLU A 50 0.79 -6.94 17.50
N ARG A 51 0.15 -8.05 17.10
CA ARG A 51 0.35 -9.35 17.79
C ARG A 51 1.78 -9.87 17.66
N GLU A 52 2.41 -9.66 16.52
CA GLU A 52 3.74 -10.18 16.22
C GLU A 52 4.86 -9.32 16.82
N TRP A 53 4.75 -8.01 16.68
CA TRP A 53 5.80 -7.04 16.98
C TRP A 53 5.47 -6.14 18.19
N GLN A 54 4.28 -6.29 18.79
CA GLN A 54 3.81 -5.50 19.95
C GLN A 54 3.72 -3.98 19.70
N ILE A 55 3.64 -3.56 18.43
CA ILE A 55 3.46 -2.16 18.06
C ILE A 55 1.97 -1.81 18.00
N PRO A 56 1.49 -0.82 18.78
CA PRO A 56 0.07 -0.51 18.82
C PRO A 56 -0.51 -0.12 17.45
N VAL A 57 -1.70 -0.63 17.13
CA VAL A 57 -2.47 -0.23 15.93
C VAL A 57 -2.51 1.29 15.70
N PRO A 58 -2.80 2.16 16.70
CA PRO A 58 -2.85 3.60 16.47
C PRO A 58 -1.50 4.20 16.04
N VAL A 59 -0.37 3.64 16.49
CA VAL A 59 0.98 4.08 16.07
C VAL A 59 1.20 3.73 14.61
N GLN A 60 0.91 2.49 14.22
CA GLN A 60 0.99 2.05 12.82
C GLN A 60 0.12 2.93 11.92
N MET A 61 -1.11 3.21 12.35
CA MET A 61 -2.06 4.05 11.64
C MET A 61 -1.55 5.49 11.45
N ALA A 62 -0.98 6.08 12.50
CA ALA A 62 -0.43 7.44 12.46
C ALA A 62 0.76 7.56 11.50
N ILE A 63 1.67 6.58 11.51
CA ILE A 63 2.81 6.55 10.59
C ILE A 63 2.31 6.43 9.15
N ILE A 64 1.41 5.49 8.86
CA ILE A 64 0.86 5.33 7.49
C ILE A 64 0.13 6.59 7.03
N TYR A 65 -0.61 7.24 7.92
CA TYR A 65 -1.25 8.53 7.65
C TYR A 65 -0.23 9.58 7.25
N GLN A 66 0.88 9.68 7.99
CA GLN A 66 1.91 10.69 7.71
C GLN A 66 2.70 10.40 6.44
N GLU A 67 3.08 9.14 6.23
CA GLU A 67 3.96 8.73 5.14
C GLU A 67 3.24 8.62 3.78
N SER A 68 1.99 8.17 3.79
CA SER A 68 1.28 7.85 2.54
C SER A 68 -0.15 8.33 2.47
N LYS A 69 -0.74 8.80 3.56
CA LYS A 69 -2.18 9.09 3.65
C LYS A 69 -3.03 7.87 3.20
N PHE A 70 -2.54 6.66 3.50
CA PHE A 70 -3.11 5.38 3.06
C PHE A 70 -3.18 5.17 1.53
N ILE A 71 -2.29 5.81 0.77
CA ILE A 71 -2.15 5.59 -0.66
C ILE A 71 -1.10 4.50 -0.89
N GLY A 72 -1.54 3.30 -1.27
CA GLY A 72 -0.66 2.13 -1.39
C GLY A 72 0.44 2.25 -2.44
N ASN A 73 0.30 3.11 -3.45
CA ASN A 73 1.33 3.36 -4.45
C ASN A 73 1.95 4.76 -4.33
N ASN A 74 1.94 5.36 -3.13
CA ASN A 74 2.51 6.68 -2.91
C ASN A 74 3.99 6.72 -3.32
N ARG A 75 4.41 7.76 -4.04
CA ARG A 75 5.76 7.93 -4.57
C ARG A 75 6.20 9.38 -4.46
N THR A 76 7.45 9.61 -4.10
CA THR A 76 8.01 10.96 -3.95
C THR A 76 7.97 11.80 -5.23
N PRO A 77 7.90 13.14 -5.18
CA PRO A 77 7.85 13.97 -6.38
C PRO A 77 9.01 13.75 -7.36
N MET A 78 8.78 14.02 -8.65
CA MET A 78 9.84 14.02 -9.66
C MET A 78 10.68 15.30 -9.55
N LYS A 79 12.00 15.15 -9.67
CA LYS A 79 12.96 16.26 -9.78
C LYS A 79 13.08 16.66 -11.25
N TYR A 80 13.02 17.96 -11.51
CA TYR A 80 13.18 18.54 -12.84
C TYR A 80 14.39 19.45 -12.86
N VAL A 81 15.21 19.34 -13.91
CA VAL A 81 16.31 20.26 -14.22
C VAL A 81 15.80 21.28 -15.23
N LEU A 82 16.16 22.56 -15.02
CA LEU A 82 15.68 23.69 -15.83
C LEU A 82 14.14 23.79 -15.90
N GLY A 83 13.43 23.22 -14.92
CA GLY A 83 11.96 23.21 -14.84
C GLY A 83 11.25 22.25 -15.81
N VAL A 84 11.96 21.58 -16.73
CA VAL A 84 11.33 20.77 -17.80
C VAL A 84 11.97 19.40 -18.04
N ILE A 85 13.25 19.19 -17.70
CA ILE A 85 13.93 17.91 -17.97
C ILE A 85 13.83 17.00 -16.72
N PRO A 86 13.14 15.86 -16.79
CA PRO A 86 13.02 14.95 -15.64
C PRO A 86 14.37 14.26 -15.35
N MET A 87 14.87 14.40 -14.12
CA MET A 87 16.17 13.82 -13.70
C MET A 87 16.00 12.60 -12.77
N GLY A 88 14.76 12.21 -12.47
CA GLY A 88 14.43 11.11 -11.55
C GLY A 88 13.55 11.57 -10.39
N ARG A 89 13.26 10.68 -9.43
CA ARG A 89 12.47 11.02 -8.24
C ARG A 89 13.35 11.53 -7.12
N GLN A 90 12.76 12.23 -6.14
CA GLN A 90 13.52 12.76 -5.01
C GLN A 90 14.20 11.66 -4.19
N SER A 91 13.53 10.52 -4.02
CA SER A 91 14.06 9.31 -3.40
C SER A 91 13.38 8.06 -3.98
N SER A 92 13.87 6.88 -3.62
CA SER A 92 13.24 5.60 -3.95
C SER A 92 12.12 5.19 -3.00
N ALA A 93 11.69 6.08 -2.08
CA ALA A 93 10.60 5.81 -1.16
C ALA A 93 9.30 5.50 -1.90
N TYR A 94 8.67 4.39 -1.53
CA TYR A 94 7.48 3.88 -2.20
C TYR A 94 6.52 3.17 -1.22
N GLY A 95 5.23 3.32 -1.51
CA GLY A 95 4.15 2.58 -0.87
C GLY A 95 3.71 3.12 0.47
N TYR A 96 2.99 2.31 1.25
CA TYR A 96 2.37 2.74 2.50
C TYR A 96 3.38 3.24 3.54
N ALA A 97 4.51 2.53 3.66
CA ALA A 97 5.56 2.82 4.64
C ALA A 97 6.67 3.75 4.10
N GLN A 98 6.56 4.21 2.84
CA GLN A 98 7.60 5.02 2.18
C GLN A 98 9.03 4.43 2.29
N ALA A 99 9.14 3.10 2.28
CA ALA A 99 10.42 2.41 2.41
C ALA A 99 11.30 2.58 1.16
N LEU A 100 12.58 2.87 1.38
CA LEU A 100 13.61 2.93 0.32
C LEU A 100 13.88 1.54 -0.27
N ASP A 101 14.35 1.49 -1.52
CA ASP A 101 14.64 0.23 -2.21
C ASP A 101 15.63 -0.66 -1.44
N GLY A 102 16.68 -0.08 -0.86
CA GLY A 102 17.69 -0.81 -0.09
C GLY A 102 17.11 -1.44 1.17
N THR A 103 16.48 -0.62 2.02
CA THR A 103 15.86 -1.07 3.28
C THR A 103 14.76 -2.11 3.04
N TRP A 104 13.99 -1.96 1.95
CA TRP A 104 12.99 -2.96 1.59
C TRP A 104 13.61 -4.30 1.15
N ALA A 105 14.73 -4.25 0.42
CA ALA A 105 15.43 -5.45 -0.01
C ALA A 105 16.03 -6.22 1.17
N GLU A 106 16.48 -5.53 2.21
CA GLU A 106 16.92 -6.14 3.48
C GLU A 106 15.76 -6.87 4.18
N TYR A 107 14.63 -6.18 4.37
CA TYR A 107 13.42 -6.79 4.92
C TYR A 107 12.96 -8.02 4.12
N GLN A 108 13.00 -7.97 2.80
CA GLN A 108 12.62 -9.11 1.96
C GLN A 108 13.55 -10.33 2.14
N GLN A 109 14.81 -10.10 2.46
CA GLN A 109 15.79 -11.16 2.70
C GLN A 109 15.63 -11.75 4.10
N GLU A 110 15.39 -10.92 5.11
CA GLU A 110 15.35 -11.36 6.50
C GLU A 110 13.99 -11.88 6.95
N ARG A 111 12.89 -11.23 6.52
CA ARG A 111 11.55 -11.49 7.05
C ARG A 111 10.48 -11.67 5.98
N GLY A 112 10.26 -10.67 5.14
CA GLY A 112 9.07 -10.58 4.27
C GLY A 112 9.04 -11.55 3.10
N GLY A 113 10.20 -12.07 2.70
CA GLY A 113 10.35 -12.95 1.55
C GLY A 113 10.21 -12.24 0.19
N ARG A 114 10.55 -12.97 -0.87
CA ARG A 114 10.65 -12.42 -2.24
C ARG A 114 9.33 -11.90 -2.84
N MET A 115 8.20 -12.33 -2.31
CA MET A 115 6.87 -11.92 -2.79
C MET A 115 6.33 -10.69 -2.05
N ALA A 116 7.05 -10.15 -1.07
CA ALA A 116 6.58 -8.99 -0.33
C ALA A 116 6.55 -7.73 -1.18
N LYS A 117 5.47 -6.96 -1.08
CA LYS A 117 5.26 -5.75 -1.87
C LYS A 117 4.95 -4.54 -0.98
N ARG A 118 5.68 -3.44 -1.19
CA ARG A 118 5.51 -2.15 -0.46
C ARG A 118 4.12 -1.55 -0.57
N ASP A 119 3.40 -1.90 -1.63
CA ASP A 119 2.07 -1.39 -1.92
C ASP A 119 0.93 -2.25 -1.36
N LYS A 120 1.26 -3.32 -0.64
CA LYS A 120 0.29 -4.14 0.09
C LYS A 120 0.37 -3.80 1.57
N ILE A 121 -0.78 -3.39 2.13
CA ILE A 121 -0.89 -2.95 3.53
C ILE A 121 -0.30 -3.99 4.50
N HIS A 122 -0.59 -5.28 4.31
CA HIS A 122 -0.10 -6.36 5.16
C HIS A 122 1.44 -6.45 5.21
N HIS A 123 2.10 -6.25 4.08
CA HIS A 123 3.56 -6.30 4.01
C HIS A 123 4.18 -5.00 4.50
N ALA A 124 3.50 -3.88 4.29
CA ALA A 124 3.96 -2.59 4.77
C ALA A 124 3.88 -2.48 6.30
N THR A 125 2.79 -2.96 6.92
CA THR A 125 2.67 -2.98 8.39
C THR A 125 3.66 -3.97 9.00
N ASP A 126 3.86 -5.14 8.40
CA ASP A 126 4.89 -6.09 8.87
C ASP A 126 6.31 -5.52 8.73
N PHE A 127 6.62 -4.85 7.62
CA PHE A 127 7.89 -4.11 7.46
C PHE A 127 8.08 -3.07 8.55
N MET A 128 7.06 -2.27 8.85
CA MET A 128 7.09 -1.31 9.95
C MET A 128 7.34 -2.01 11.29
N GLY A 129 6.79 -3.22 11.45
CA GLY A 129 7.02 -4.09 12.60
C GLY A 129 8.47 -4.52 12.76
N TRP A 130 9.08 -4.99 11.67
CA TRP A 130 10.48 -5.41 11.64
C TRP A 130 11.47 -4.23 11.77
N TYR A 131 11.09 -3.05 11.28
CA TYR A 131 11.99 -1.88 11.25
C TYR A 131 12.03 -1.09 12.58
N MET A 132 11.00 -1.20 13.42
CA MET A 132 10.90 -0.49 14.72
C MET A 132 11.23 -1.42 15.89
#